data_AF-A0A2X2BU44-F1
#
_entry.id   AF-A0A2X2BU44-F1
#
_cell.length_a   1.000
_cell.length_b   1.000
_cell.length_c   1.000
_cell.angle_alpha   90.00
_cell.angle_beta   90.00
_cell.angle_gamma   90.00
#
_symmetry.space_group_name_H-M   'P 1'
#
loop_
_entity.id
_entity.type
_entity.pdbx_description
1 polymer ?
#
loop_
_entity_poly.entity_id
_entity_poly.type
_entity_poly.pdbx_seq_one_letter_code
_entity_poly.pdbx_strand_id
1 'polypeptide(L)'
;MSAKSPLYSLASKLVDQFSKSGLVLTRQSCHQLLHAAIGSVSPEVASNKNIPIYTCRYPETRQYNLYATIKRAEKCLGVGYFQAVGIAEEIIESLRSAGVGVNQVQLLLDPSFSPAGKKTSIQSTEEKSRA
;
A
#
# COMPACT_ATOMS: atom_id res chain seq x y z
N MET A 1 -4.35 23.58 8.91
CA MET A 1 -3.32 22.73 9.57
C MET A 1 -3.08 21.50 8.71
N SER A 2 -1.86 21.32 8.21
CA SER A 2 -1.53 20.20 7.31
C SER A 2 -1.58 18.88 8.08
N ALA A 3 -2.67 18.14 7.94
CA ALA A 3 -2.76 16.78 8.49
C ALA A 3 -1.67 15.94 7.82
N LYS A 4 -0.58 15.67 8.54
CA LYS A 4 0.45 14.72 8.08
C LYS A 4 -0.26 13.43 7.70
N SER A 5 -0.01 12.92 6.50
CA SER A 5 -0.78 11.79 5.97
C SER A 5 -0.66 10.60 6.94
N PRO A 6 -1.77 9.92 7.26
CA PRO A 6 -1.79 8.83 8.25
C PRO A 6 -0.78 7.72 7.93
N LEU A 7 -0.45 7.54 6.64
CA LEU A 7 0.56 6.61 6.16
C LEU A 7 1.98 6.97 6.56
N TYR A 8 2.31 8.26 6.60
CA TYR A 8 3.67 8.69 6.90
C TYR A 8 4.02 8.39 8.36
N SER A 9 3.05 8.59 9.25
CA SER A 9 3.14 8.16 10.64
C SER A 9 3.13 6.63 10.80
N LEU A 10 2.34 5.92 9.98
CA LEU A 10 2.28 4.46 10.02
C LEU A 10 3.59 3.83 9.54
N ALA A 11 4.16 4.32 8.44
CA ALA A 11 5.41 3.86 7.89
C ALA A 11 6.57 4.07 8.86
N SER A 12 6.62 5.18 9.59
CA SER A 12 7.61 5.37 10.66
C SER A 12 7.48 4.33 11.76
N LYS A 13 6.25 4.07 12.24
CA LYS A 13 6.02 3.05 13.28
C LYS A 13 6.42 1.66 12.81
N LEU A 14 6.09 1.31 11.56
CA LEU A 14 6.44 0.04 10.94
C LEU A 14 7.95 -0.12 10.79
N VAL A 15 8.66 0.92 10.32
CA VAL A 15 10.13 0.90 10.25
C VAL A 15 10.71 0.61 11.63
N ASP A 16 10.23 1.28 12.68
CA ASP A 16 10.71 1.06 14.06
C ASP A 16 10.42 -0.35 14.59
N GLN A 17 9.26 -0.93 14.24
CA GLN A 17 8.88 -2.28 14.62
C GLN A 17 9.76 -3.33 13.92
N PHE A 18 9.87 -3.26 12.60
CA PHE A 18 10.65 -4.21 11.83
C PHE A 18 12.16 -4.13 12.10
N SER A 19 12.67 -2.92 12.40
CA SER A 19 14.06 -2.74 12.80
C SER A 19 14.40 -3.53 14.08
N LYS A 20 13.44 -3.66 15.00
CA LYS A 20 13.61 -4.48 16.23
C LYS A 20 13.64 -5.98 15.93
N SER A 21 12.99 -6.41 14.85
CA SER A 21 12.98 -7.80 14.38
C SER A 21 14.21 -8.16 13.53
N GLY A 22 15.18 -7.26 13.39
CA GLY A 22 16.39 -7.46 12.58
C GLY A 22 16.18 -7.27 11.07
N LEU A 23 14.99 -6.86 10.64
CA LEU A 23 14.69 -6.56 9.24
C LEU A 23 15.09 -5.11 8.93
N VAL A 24 16.04 -4.93 8.01
CA VAL A 24 16.44 -3.61 7.53
C VAL A 24 15.40 -3.08 6.55
N LEU A 25 14.39 -2.40 7.08
CA LEU A 25 13.32 -1.79 6.30
C LEU A 25 13.56 -0.30 6.15
N THR A 26 13.73 0.15 4.91
CA THR A 26 13.75 1.59 4.62
C THR A 26 12.33 2.15 4.66
N ARG A 27 12.21 3.43 4.98
CA ARG A 27 10.92 4.15 4.91
C ARG A 27 10.27 4.06 3.53
N GLN A 28 11.08 4.09 2.48
CA GLN A 28 10.60 3.99 1.10
C GLN A 28 10.01 2.60 0.84
N SER A 29 10.67 1.53 1.29
CA SER A 29 10.16 0.15 1.21
C SER A 29 8.83 0.03 1.97
N CYS A 30 8.72 0.57 3.19
CA CYS A 30 7.44 0.59 3.93
C CYS A 30 6.33 1.31 3.18
N HIS A 31 6.58 2.49 2.61
CA HIS A 31 5.55 3.18 1.81
C HIS A 31 5.14 2.34 0.59
N GLN A 32 6.08 1.69 -0.09
CA GLN A 32 5.74 0.80 -1.21
C GLN A 32 4.90 -0.40 -0.76
N LEU A 33 5.17 -0.98 0.41
CA LEU A 33 4.36 -2.06 0.97
C LEU A 33 2.95 -1.59 1.33
N LEU A 34 2.81 -0.41 1.94
CA LEU A 34 1.51 0.19 2.26
C LEU A 34 0.70 0.47 0.99
N HIS A 35 1.34 1.04 -0.03
CA HIS A 35 0.71 1.29 -1.34
C HIS A 35 0.36 -0.01 -2.07
N ALA A 36 1.16 -1.08 -1.95
CA ALA A 36 0.82 -2.38 -2.50
C ALA A 36 -0.40 -2.98 -1.78
N ALA A 37 -0.43 -2.91 -0.45
CA ALA A 37 -1.51 -3.44 0.38
C ALA A 37 -2.85 -2.79 0.12
N ILE A 38 -2.88 -1.49 -0.20
CA ILE A 38 -4.12 -0.81 -0.56
C ILE A 38 -4.48 -0.91 -2.06
N GLY A 39 -3.64 -1.56 -2.88
CA GLY A 39 -3.85 -1.75 -4.30
C GLY A 39 -3.56 -0.52 -5.17
N SER A 40 -2.61 0.34 -4.77
CA SER A 40 -2.13 1.42 -5.64
C SER A 40 -1.46 0.84 -6.88
N VAL A 41 -1.70 1.47 -8.03
CA VAL A 41 -0.93 1.17 -9.23
C VAL A 41 0.47 1.76 -9.11
N SER A 42 1.45 0.90 -9.37
CA SER A 42 2.88 1.17 -9.21
C SER A 42 3.25 1.76 -7.83
N PRO A 43 3.30 0.94 -6.76
CA PRO A 43 3.63 1.39 -5.41
C PRO A 43 4.92 2.23 -5.30
N GLU A 44 5.88 2.03 -6.21
CA GLU A 44 7.10 2.83 -6.36
C GLU A 44 6.80 4.29 -6.72
N VAL A 45 5.95 4.50 -7.73
CA VAL A 45 5.56 5.83 -8.20
C VAL A 45 4.64 6.48 -7.18
N ALA A 46 3.71 5.72 -6.61
CA ALA A 46 2.76 6.23 -5.61
C ALA A 46 3.48 6.72 -4.34
N SER A 47 4.47 5.94 -3.86
CA SER A 47 5.34 6.30 -2.75
C SER A 47 6.15 7.56 -3.04
N ASN A 48 6.77 7.65 -4.23
CA ASN A 48 7.57 8.82 -4.61
C ASN A 48 6.74 10.10 -4.76
N LYS A 49 5.49 9.98 -5.24
CA LYS A 49 4.57 11.11 -5.43
C LYS A 49 3.76 11.47 -4.19
N ASN A 50 3.96 10.78 -3.06
CA ASN A 50 3.20 10.96 -1.82
C ASN A 50 1.67 10.97 -2.05
N ILE A 51 1.18 10.04 -2.88
CA ILE A 51 -0.24 10.02 -3.24
C ILE A 51 -1.07 9.79 -1.96
N PRO A 52 -2.04 10.67 -1.64
CA PRO A 52 -2.85 10.52 -0.44
C PRO A 52 -3.73 9.26 -0.55
N ILE A 53 -3.74 8.44 0.51
CA ILE A 53 -4.65 7.31 0.63
C ILE A 53 -5.89 7.76 1.37
N TYR A 54 -7.05 7.57 0.73
CA TYR A 54 -8.35 7.82 1.33
C TYR A 54 -8.67 6.74 2.35
N THR A 55 -9.01 7.16 3.57
CA THR A 55 -9.48 6.26 4.62
C THR A 55 -10.95 5.90 4.37
N CYS A 56 -11.26 4.62 4.26
CA CYS A 56 -12.65 4.17 4.15
C CYS A 56 -13.43 4.44 5.44
N ARG A 57 -14.60 5.09 5.31
CA ARG A 57 -15.53 5.37 6.43
C ARG A 57 -16.19 4.10 7.00
N TYR A 58 -16.23 3.01 6.23
CA TYR A 58 -16.91 1.77 6.59
C TYR A 58 -15.90 0.63 6.77
N PRO A 59 -15.52 0.28 8.01
CA PRO A 59 -14.50 -0.71 8.32
C PRO A 59 -14.73 -2.07 7.63
N GLU A 60 -15.98 -2.52 7.60
CA GLU A 60 -16.40 -3.81 7.03
C GLU A 60 -16.15 -3.92 5.51
N THR A 61 -15.96 -2.79 4.83
CA THR A 61 -15.78 -2.75 3.37
C THR A 61 -14.32 -2.53 2.95
N ARG A 62 -13.39 -2.49 3.92
CA ARG A 62 -11.96 -2.32 3.63
C ARG A 62 -11.42 -3.56 2.94
N GLN A 63 -10.80 -3.34 1.80
CA GLN A 63 -10.14 -4.36 0.99
C GLN A 63 -8.62 -4.13 1.01
N TYR A 64 -7.87 -5.23 0.95
CA TYR A 64 -6.42 -5.23 0.90
C TYR A 64 -5.94 -6.25 -0.14
N ASN A 65 -4.80 -5.95 -0.77
CA ASN A 65 -4.19 -6.83 -1.76
C ASN A 65 -2.99 -7.59 -1.16
N LEU A 66 -3.27 -8.71 -0.51
CA LEU A 66 -2.25 -9.56 0.12
C LEU A 66 -1.21 -10.03 -0.90
N TYR A 67 -1.66 -10.54 -2.07
CA TYR A 67 -0.77 -11.05 -3.10
C TYR A 67 0.22 -10.00 -3.62
N ALA A 68 -0.26 -8.80 -3.96
CA ALA A 68 0.61 -7.70 -4.40
C ALA A 68 1.59 -7.27 -3.31
N THR A 69 1.17 -7.31 -2.05
CA THR A 69 2.03 -6.97 -0.90
C THR A 69 3.14 -8.00 -0.72
N ILE A 70 2.82 -9.30 -0.85
CA ILE A 70 3.81 -10.40 -0.80
C ILE A 70 4.85 -10.21 -1.91
N LYS A 71 4.41 -10.05 -3.16
CA LYS A 71 5.32 -9.83 -4.30
C LYS A 71 6.17 -8.58 -4.12
N ARG A 72 5.64 -7.56 -3.46
CA ARG A 72 6.40 -6.36 -3.18
C ARG A 72 7.40 -6.56 -2.03
N ALA A 73 7.05 -7.32 -1.00
CA ALA A 73 7.97 -7.66 0.07
C ALA A 73 9.16 -8.49 -0.42
N GLU A 74 8.91 -9.50 -1.28
CA GLU A 74 9.99 -10.26 -1.95
C GLU A 74 10.94 -9.32 -2.70
N LYS A 75 10.38 -8.38 -3.49
CA LYS A 75 11.17 -7.42 -4.28
C LYS A 75 11.92 -6.38 -3.44
N CYS A 76 11.28 -5.81 -2.43
CA CYS A 76 11.83 -4.71 -1.64
C CYS A 76 12.86 -5.17 -0.61
N LEU A 77 12.73 -6.41 -0.12
CA LEU A 77 13.49 -6.91 1.02
C LEU A 77 14.38 -8.11 0.67
N GLY A 78 14.24 -8.68 -0.53
CA GLY A 78 15.02 -9.84 -0.96
C GLY A 78 14.75 -11.10 -0.12
N VAL A 79 13.58 -11.18 0.52
CA VAL A 79 13.20 -12.27 1.41
C VAL A 79 12.46 -13.39 0.66
N GLY A 80 12.49 -14.60 1.21
CA GLY A 80 11.74 -15.73 0.67
C GLY A 80 10.23 -15.61 0.87
N TYR A 81 9.46 -16.37 0.08
CA TYR A 81 7.99 -16.30 0.03
C TYR A 81 7.32 -16.36 1.41
N PHE A 82 7.66 -17.33 2.26
CA PHE A 82 7.02 -17.47 3.59
C PHE A 82 7.29 -16.27 4.51
N GLN A 83 8.48 -15.69 4.43
CA GLN A 83 8.81 -14.48 5.18
C GLN A 83 8.09 -13.27 4.60
N ALA A 84 7.96 -13.18 3.26
CA ALA A 84 7.17 -12.15 2.60
C ALA A 84 5.68 -12.22 2.97
N VAL A 85 5.12 -13.41 3.18
CA VAL A 85 3.74 -13.60 3.68
C VAL A 85 3.59 -12.97 5.06
N GLY A 86 4.44 -13.32 6.03
CA GLY A 86 4.36 -12.76 7.38
C GLY A 86 4.48 -11.23 7.40
N ILE A 87 5.42 -10.68 6.61
CA ILE A 87 5.58 -9.22 6.47
C ILE A 87 4.32 -8.60 5.85
N ALA A 88 3.75 -9.21 4.81
CA ALA A 88 2.56 -8.68 4.16
C ALA A 88 1.34 -8.67 5.09
N GLU A 89 1.16 -9.72 5.90
CA GLU A 89 0.09 -9.79 6.90
C GLU A 89 0.26 -8.72 7.98
N GLU A 90 1.47 -8.50 8.49
CA GLU A 90 1.75 -7.47 9.50
C GLU A 90 1.50 -6.04 8.97
N ILE A 91 1.85 -5.80 7.70
CA ILE A 91 1.54 -4.52 7.02
C ILE A 91 0.03 -4.32 6.90
N ILE A 92 -0.71 -5.34 6.49
CA ILE A 92 -2.17 -5.27 6.35
C ILE A 92 -2.86 -5.11 7.71
N GLU A 93 -2.39 -5.80 8.73
CA GLU A 93 -2.93 -5.67 10.08
C GLU A 93 -2.68 -4.27 10.65
N SER A 94 -1.50 -3.70 10.38
CA SER A 94 -1.19 -2.32 10.77
C SER A 94 -2.10 -1.30 10.08
N LEU A 95 -2.41 -1.50 8.80
CA LEU A 95 -3.39 -0.69 8.07
C LEU A 95 -4.80 -0.84 8.66
N ARG A 96 -5.22 -2.07 8.92
CA ARG A 96 -6.53 -2.39 9.52
C ARG A 96 -6.71 -1.75 10.88
N SER A 97 -5.73 -1.90 11.76
CA SER A 97 -5.68 -1.30 13.10
C SER A 97 -5.67 0.22 13.06
N ALA A 98 -5.03 0.82 12.06
CA ALA A 98 -5.03 2.27 11.84
C ALA A 98 -6.31 2.81 11.19
N GLY A 99 -7.27 1.94 10.86
CA GLY A 99 -8.48 2.32 10.16
C GLY A 99 -8.28 2.69 8.69
N VAL A 100 -7.10 2.37 8.13
CA VAL A 100 -6.71 2.71 6.77
C VAL A 100 -7.00 1.50 5.88
N GLY A 101 -7.89 1.69 4.92
CA GLY A 101 -8.19 0.69 3.90
C GLY A 101 -9.01 1.34 2.80
N VAL A 102 -9.07 0.67 1.66
CA VAL A 102 -9.77 1.18 0.48
C VAL A 102 -10.92 0.24 0.16
N ASN A 103 -12.06 0.79 -0.20
CA ASN A 103 -13.10 0.03 -0.87
C ASN A 103 -12.88 0.25 -2.38
N GLN A 104 -12.22 -0.70 -3.03
CA GLN A 104 -11.80 -0.54 -4.44
C GLN A 104 -13.03 -0.45 -5.35
N VAL A 105 -14.09 -1.20 -5.05
CA VAL A 105 -15.36 -1.16 -5.78
C VAL A 105 -16.01 0.23 -5.67
N GLN A 106 -16.08 0.79 -4.47
CA GLN A 106 -16.60 2.15 -4.27
C GLN A 106 -15.73 3.18 -5.00
N LEU A 107 -14.40 3.08 -4.94
CA LEU A 107 -13.50 4.02 -5.63
C LEU A 107 -13.72 4.01 -7.16
N LEU A 108 -14.01 2.84 -7.73
CA LEU A 108 -14.30 2.70 -9.16
C LEU A 108 -15.68 3.27 -9.53
N LEU A 109 -16.69 2.98 -8.72
CA LEU A 109 -18.09 3.29 -9.05
C LEU A 109 -18.56 4.67 -8.58
N ASP A 110 -17.89 5.27 -7.60
CA ASP A 110 -18.31 6.55 -7.02
C ASP A 110 -17.96 7.70 -8.00
N PRO A 111 -18.96 8.44 -8.51
CA PRO A 111 -18.77 9.51 -9.49
C PRO A 111 -18.10 10.75 -8.89
N SER A 112 -18.01 10.84 -7.56
CA SER A 112 -17.35 11.94 -6.84
C SER A 112 -15.82 11.89 -7.00
N PHE A 113 -15.26 10.73 -7.33
CA PHE A 113 -13.83 10.60 -7.65
C PHE A 113 -13.58 10.99 -9.11
N SER A 114 -12.68 11.95 -9.31
CA SER A 114 -12.35 12.40 -10.66
C SER A 114 -11.74 11.25 -11.51
N PRO A 115 -11.98 11.23 -12.83
CA PRO A 115 -11.41 10.23 -13.73
C PRO A 115 -9.87 10.15 -13.69
N ALA A 116 -9.20 11.26 -13.35
CA ALA A 116 -7.76 11.32 -13.14
C ALA A 116 -7.31 10.52 -11.89
N GLY A 117 -8.11 10.54 -10.81
CA GLY A 117 -7.86 9.68 -9.64
C GLY A 117 -8.06 8.20 -9.95
N LYS A 118 -9.06 7.86 -10.76
CA LYS A 118 -9.38 6.49 -11.18
C LYS A 118 -8.34 5.89 -12.15
N LYS A 119 -7.81 6.66 -13.10
CA LYS A 119 -6.78 6.18 -14.04
C LYS A 119 -5.43 5.90 -13.35
N THR A 120 -5.04 6.76 -12.41
CA THR A 120 -3.77 6.63 -11.68
C THR A 120 -3.75 5.39 -10.77
N SER A 121 -4.92 4.86 -10.39
CA SER A 121 -5.06 3.62 -9.63
C SER A 121 -5.27 2.35 -10.49
N ILE A 122 -5.31 2.44 -11.83
CA ILE A 122 -5.63 1.29 -12.71
C ILE A 122 -4.63 1.05 -13.85
N GLN A 123 -3.83 2.04 -14.29
CA GLN A 123 -2.94 1.85 -15.44
C GLN A 123 -1.49 1.48 -15.08
N SER A 124 -1.16 0.18 -15.10
CA SER A 124 0.10 -0.32 -15.68
C SER A 124 0.11 -1.86 -15.80
N THR A 125 -0.64 -2.43 -16.76
CA THR A 125 -0.47 -3.85 -17.16
C THR A 125 -0.45 -4.06 -18.68
N GLU A 126 -0.41 -3.02 -19.51
CA GLU A 126 -0.45 -3.20 -20.98
C GLU A 126 0.85 -2.90 -21.75
N GLU A 127 1.94 -2.48 -21.08
CA GLU A 127 3.16 -2.05 -21.81
C GLU A 127 4.36 -3.00 -21.70
N LYS A 128 4.10 -4.33 -21.60
CA LYS A 128 5.18 -5.35 -21.67
C LYS A 128 4.87 -6.58 -22.53
N SER A 129 3.94 -6.48 -23.47
CA SER A 129 3.63 -7.52 -24.46
C SER A 129 3.85 -7.08 -25.91
N ARG A 130 4.53 -5.96 -26.15
CA ARG A 130 5.04 -5.56 -27.47
C ARG A 130 6.44 -4.97 -27.35
N ALA A 131 7.43 -5.84 -27.22
CA ALA A 131 8.81 -5.60 -27.60
C ALA A 131 9.38 -6.94 -28.10
#